data_AF-A0A849QKD1-F1
#
_entry.id   AF-A0A849QKD1-F1
#
_cell.length_a   1.000
_cell.length_b   1.000
_cell.length_c   1.000
_cell.angle_alpha   90.00
_cell.angle_beta   90.00
_cell.angle_gamma   90.00
#
_symmetry.space_group_name_H-M   'P 1'
#
loop_
_entity.id
_entity.type
_entity.pdbx_description
1 polymer ?
#
loop_
_entity_poly.entity_id
_entity_poly.type
_entity_poly.pdbx_seq_one_letter_code
_entity_poly.pdbx_strand_id
1 'polypeptide(L)'
;MLADEINFCRTKINDESDLRKKAFYYSSAYGMSRRIFNLEFDPQLQFIDFILNSSYQAISVRIASIMSGDNTIPIKDEFFNGLTNCLELLEERIRKNEDTYDVLEKIVNLISTIDGNGYYLMQKGVPVYTE
;
A
#
# COMPACT_ATOMS: atom_id res chain seq x y z
N MET A 1 18.60 0.05 0.47
CA MET A 1 17.96 -1.08 -0.26
C MET A 1 16.44 -0.97 -0.21
N LEU A 2 15.77 -1.25 0.92
CA LEU A 2 14.29 -1.19 0.99
C LEU A 2 13.76 0.22 0.68
N ALA A 3 14.31 1.25 1.33
CA ALA A 3 13.93 2.64 1.09
C ALA A 3 14.09 3.06 -0.39
N ASP A 4 15.16 2.61 -1.05
CA ASP A 4 15.41 2.94 -2.45
C ASP A 4 14.41 2.24 -3.38
N GLU A 5 14.04 1.00 -3.08
CA GLU A 5 12.98 0.29 -3.79
C GLU A 5 11.63 0.96 -3.59
N ILE A 6 11.29 1.36 -2.36
CA ILE A 6 10.04 2.08 -2.05
C ILE A 6 9.95 3.38 -2.85
N ASN A 7 11.05 4.15 -2.93
CA ASN A 7 11.09 5.36 -3.75
C ASN A 7 10.83 5.08 -5.24
N PHE A 8 11.49 4.05 -5.78
CA PHE A 8 11.30 3.65 -7.17
C PHE A 8 9.85 3.22 -7.44
N CYS A 9 9.30 2.37 -6.56
CA CYS A 9 7.91 1.93 -6.57
C CYS A 9 6.94 3.12 -6.60
N ARG A 10 7.08 4.04 -5.64
CA ARG A 10 6.26 5.25 -5.52
C ARG A 10 6.30 6.10 -6.79
N THR A 11 7.50 6.35 -7.32
CA THR A 11 7.70 7.11 -8.56
C THR A 11 6.94 6.46 -9.73
N LYS A 12 7.05 5.13 -9.88
CA LYS A 12 6.35 4.39 -10.94
C LYS A 12 4.83 4.37 -10.78
N ILE A 13 4.31 4.36 -9.55
CA ILE A 13 2.87 4.46 -9.31
C ILE A 13 2.33 5.83 -9.74
N ASN A 14 3.06 6.91 -9.41
CA ASN A 14 2.67 8.28 -9.77
C ASN A 14 2.68 8.54 -11.28
N ASP A 15 3.64 7.96 -12.00
CA ASP A 15 3.79 8.14 -13.45
C ASP A 15 2.81 7.28 -14.29
N GLU A 16 2.08 6.36 -13.65
CA GLU A 16 1.24 5.38 -14.33
C GLU A 16 -0.26 5.74 -14.23
N SER A 17 -1.03 5.36 -15.25
CA SER A 17 -2.48 5.59 -15.31
C SER A 17 -3.28 4.29 -15.25
N ASP A 18 -2.73 3.17 -15.72
CA ASP A 18 -3.38 1.86 -15.64
C ASP A 18 -3.30 1.27 -14.23
N LEU A 19 -4.47 0.97 -13.65
CA LEU A 19 -4.58 0.45 -12.27
C LEU A 19 -3.80 -0.85 -12.06
N ARG A 20 -3.80 -1.76 -13.04
CA ARG A 20 -3.09 -3.05 -12.92
C ARG A 20 -1.59 -2.83 -12.91
N LYS A 21 -1.08 -1.89 -13.72
CA LYS A 21 0.33 -1.51 -13.71
C LYS A 21 0.72 -0.79 -12.42
N LYS A 22 -0.12 0.10 -11.87
CA LYS A 22 0.10 0.67 -10.53
C LYS A 22 0.26 -0.42 -9.47
N ALA A 23 -0.64 -1.42 -9.45
CA ALA A 23 -0.54 -2.55 -8.54
C ALA A 23 0.71 -3.43 -8.81
N PHE A 24 1.09 -3.64 -10.07
CA PHE A 24 2.32 -4.33 -10.43
C PHE A 24 3.56 -3.61 -9.86
N TYR A 25 3.64 -2.29 -9.98
CA TYR A 25 4.74 -1.53 -9.37
C TYR A 25 4.73 -1.62 -7.85
N TYR A 26 3.54 -1.55 -7.23
CA TYR A 26 3.40 -1.74 -5.79
C TYR A 26 3.95 -3.09 -5.30
N SER A 27 3.82 -4.15 -6.11
CA SER A 27 4.32 -5.48 -5.75
C SER A 27 5.84 -5.54 -5.52
N SER A 28 6.60 -4.59 -6.07
CA SER A 28 8.05 -4.59 -5.91
C SER A 28 8.48 -4.27 -4.47
N ALA A 29 7.68 -3.49 -3.74
CA ALA A 29 7.98 -3.09 -2.36
C ALA A 29 8.05 -4.30 -1.42
N TYR A 30 7.04 -5.18 -1.42
CA TYR A 30 7.10 -6.42 -0.62
C TYR A 30 8.04 -7.47 -1.25
N GLY A 31 8.26 -7.42 -2.58
CA GLY A 31 9.26 -8.27 -3.22
C GLY A 31 10.68 -8.02 -2.70
N MET A 32 11.00 -6.77 -2.35
CA MET A 32 12.30 -6.39 -1.80
C MET A 32 12.44 -6.73 -0.30
N SER A 33 11.39 -6.55 0.51
CA SER A 33 11.44 -6.98 1.92
C SER A 33 11.77 -8.47 2.04
N ARG A 34 11.17 -9.33 1.20
CA ARG A 34 11.51 -10.76 1.14
C ARG A 34 12.96 -11.06 0.79
N ARG A 35 13.58 -10.24 -0.06
CA ARG A 35 15.00 -10.40 -0.40
C ARG A 35 15.89 -10.06 0.78
N ILE A 36 15.53 -9.04 1.56
CA ILE A 36 16.28 -8.62 2.74
C ILE A 36 16.18 -9.65 3.87
N PHE A 37 15.04 -10.32 4.06
CA PHE A 37 14.93 -11.41 5.04
C PHE A 37 15.93 -12.55 4.83
N ASN A 38 16.34 -12.79 3.59
CA ASN A 38 17.33 -13.83 3.31
C ASN A 38 18.74 -13.47 3.81
N LEU A 39 18.96 -12.22 4.26
CA LEU A 39 20.22 -11.73 4.79
C LEU A 39 20.23 -11.66 6.32
N GLU A 40 19.15 -11.14 6.93
CA GLU A 40 19.03 -10.96 8.38
C GLU A 40 17.56 -10.93 8.82
N PHE A 41 17.28 -11.45 10.01
CA PHE A 41 15.96 -11.34 10.62
C PHE A 41 15.83 -10.02 11.39
N ASP A 42 14.79 -9.26 11.05
CA ASP A 42 14.39 -8.05 11.75
C ASP A 42 12.85 -8.07 11.96
N PRO A 43 12.36 -7.95 13.21
CA PRO A 43 10.92 -7.98 13.50
C PRO A 43 10.11 -6.87 12.83
N GLN A 44 10.70 -5.67 12.70
CA GLN A 44 10.05 -4.54 12.05
C GLN A 44 9.96 -4.77 10.55
N LEU A 45 11.03 -5.30 9.93
CA LEU A 45 11.01 -5.73 8.54
C LEU A 45 9.95 -6.81 8.31
N GLN A 46 9.81 -7.78 9.23
CA GLN A 46 8.76 -8.82 9.21
C GLN A 46 7.37 -8.21 9.13
N PHE A 47 7.14 -7.17 9.92
CA PHE A 47 5.86 -6.46 9.93
C PHE A 47 5.65 -5.64 8.66
N ILE A 48 6.68 -4.96 8.16
CA ILE A 48 6.63 -4.24 6.88
C ILE A 48 6.24 -5.20 5.75
N ASP A 49 6.91 -6.35 5.62
CA ASP A 49 6.60 -7.34 4.57
C ASP A 49 5.15 -7.83 4.65
N PHE A 50 4.70 -8.17 5.87
CA PHE A 50 3.35 -8.66 6.09
C PHE A 50 2.30 -7.65 5.63
N ILE A 51 2.46 -6.37 6.00
CA ILE A 51 1.52 -5.31 5.66
C ILE A 51 1.58 -4.97 4.17
N LEU A 52 2.77 -4.83 3.57
CA LEU A 52 2.92 -4.54 2.14
C LEU A 52 2.38 -5.67 1.26
N ASN A 53 2.63 -6.94 1.63
CA ASN A 53 2.07 -8.07 0.91
C ASN A 53 0.54 -8.15 1.07
N SER A 54 0.02 -7.99 2.29
CA SER A 54 -1.44 -8.06 2.54
C SER A 54 -2.19 -6.96 1.81
N SER A 55 -1.66 -5.74 1.83
CA SER A 55 -2.22 -4.60 1.09
C SER A 55 -2.18 -4.82 -0.43
N TYR A 56 -1.09 -5.38 -0.96
CA TYR A 56 -1.02 -5.73 -2.39
C TYR A 56 -2.08 -6.75 -2.78
N GLN A 57 -2.32 -7.79 -1.96
CA GLN A 57 -3.35 -8.78 -2.22
C GLN A 57 -4.75 -8.14 -2.23
N ALA A 58 -5.05 -7.26 -1.26
CA ALA A 58 -6.33 -6.56 -1.20
C ALA A 58 -6.56 -5.67 -2.44
N ILE A 59 -5.54 -4.89 -2.85
CA ILE A 59 -5.58 -4.08 -4.07
C ILE A 59 -5.82 -4.95 -5.30
N SER A 60 -5.07 -6.06 -5.42
CA SER A 60 -5.17 -6.98 -6.56
C SER A 60 -6.55 -7.61 -6.68
N VAL A 61 -7.13 -8.04 -5.55
CA VAL A 61 -8.50 -8.59 -5.49
C VAL A 61 -9.50 -7.54 -5.94
N ARG A 62 -9.42 -6.30 -5.42
CA ARG A 62 -10.37 -5.25 -5.78
C ARG A 62 -10.27 -4.87 -7.26
N ILE A 63 -9.04 -4.76 -7.79
CA ILE A 63 -8.82 -4.53 -9.23
C ILE A 63 -9.43 -5.66 -10.06
N ALA A 64 -9.23 -6.93 -9.66
CA ALA A 64 -9.82 -8.07 -10.37
C ALA A 64 -11.36 -8.03 -10.37
N SER A 65 -11.99 -7.63 -9.26
CA SER A 65 -13.45 -7.40 -9.19
C SER A 65 -13.92 -6.33 -10.17
N ILE A 66 -13.21 -5.19 -10.23
CA ILE A 66 -13.52 -4.10 -11.18
C ILE A 66 -13.40 -4.58 -12.63
N MET A 67 -12.33 -5.32 -12.95
CA MET A 67 -12.13 -5.90 -14.28
C MET A 67 -13.18 -6.95 -14.65
N SER A 68 -13.83 -7.55 -13.65
CA SER A 68 -14.94 -8.50 -13.82
C SER A 68 -16.31 -7.81 -13.88
N GLY A 69 -16.36 -6.48 -13.81
CA GLY A 69 -17.59 -5.68 -13.92
C GLY A 69 -18.23 -5.28 -12.59
N ASP A 70 -17.66 -5.66 -11.45
CA ASP A 70 -18.13 -5.17 -10.14
C ASP A 70 -17.58 -3.76 -9.89
N ASN A 71 -18.47 -2.76 -10.00
CA ASN A 71 -18.15 -1.35 -9.76
C ASN A 71 -18.71 -0.84 -8.41
N THR A 72 -19.12 -1.73 -7.50
CA THR A 72 -19.73 -1.36 -6.21
C THR A 72 -18.78 -0.50 -5.35
N ILE A 73 -17.49 -0.84 -5.36
CA ILE A 73 -16.44 -0.14 -4.63
C ILE A 73 -15.40 0.33 -5.66
N PRO A 74 -15.38 1.62 -6.04
CA PRO A 74 -14.41 2.13 -7.00
C PRO A 74 -13.03 2.32 -6.34
N ILE A 75 -11.96 2.09 -7.09
CA ILE A 75 -10.64 2.62 -6.76
C ILE A 75 -10.49 3.93 -7.52
N LYS A 76 -10.40 5.04 -6.80
CA LYS A 76 -10.18 6.37 -7.39
C LYS A 76 -8.70 6.76 -7.31
N ASP A 77 -8.30 7.80 -8.03
CA ASP A 77 -6.90 8.26 -8.02
C ASP A 77 -6.43 8.70 -6.63
N GLU A 78 -7.33 9.22 -5.79
CA GLU A 78 -7.01 9.61 -4.41
C GLU A 78 -6.51 8.42 -3.57
N PHE A 79 -6.94 7.19 -3.88
CA PHE A 79 -6.42 6.01 -3.20
C PHE A 79 -4.92 5.82 -3.47
N PHE A 80 -4.50 5.96 -4.73
CA PHE A 80 -3.10 5.80 -5.08
C PHE A 80 -2.25 6.98 -4.62
N ASN A 81 -2.81 8.19 -4.56
CA ASN A 81 -2.14 9.34 -3.94
C ASN A 81 -1.90 9.09 -2.44
N GLY A 82 -2.91 8.60 -1.72
CA GLY A 82 -2.75 8.21 -0.31
C GLY A 82 -1.72 7.09 -0.14
N LEU A 83 -1.69 6.12 -1.05
CA LEU A 83 -0.74 5.01 -1.01
C LEU A 83 0.70 5.52 -1.22
N THR A 84 0.91 6.40 -2.21
CA THR A 84 2.23 6.95 -2.50
C THR A 84 2.71 7.87 -1.37
N ASN A 85 1.82 8.61 -0.72
CA ASN A 85 2.13 9.36 0.50
C ASN A 85 2.56 8.45 1.65
N CYS A 86 1.85 7.34 1.90
CA CYS A 86 2.25 6.36 2.91
C CYS A 86 3.61 5.72 2.60
N LEU A 87 3.89 5.42 1.32
CA LEU A 87 5.18 4.90 0.90
C LEU A 87 6.32 5.90 1.10
N GLU A 88 6.07 7.19 0.86
CA GLU A 88 7.04 8.26 1.12
C GLU A 88 7.37 8.36 2.62
N LEU A 89 6.36 8.35 3.49
CA LEU A 89 6.57 8.32 4.93
C LEU A 89 7.33 7.06 5.36
N LEU A 90 7.00 5.90 4.81
CA LEU A 90 7.66 4.64 5.14
C LEU A 90 9.14 4.68 4.72
N GLU A 91 9.42 5.20 3.52
CA GLU A 91 10.78 5.45 3.05
C GLU A 91 11.55 6.32 4.04
N GLU A 92 10.97 7.46 4.44
CA GLU A 92 11.62 8.38 5.38
C GLU A 92 11.96 7.71 6.71
N ARG A 93 11.00 6.98 7.31
CA ARG A 93 11.21 6.25 8.57
C ARG A 93 12.35 5.25 8.45
N ILE A 94 12.36 4.45 7.37
CA ILE A 94 13.43 3.46 7.12
C ILE A 94 14.79 4.16 6.97
N ARG A 95 14.87 5.27 6.24
CA ARG A 95 16.14 6.02 6.06
C ARG A 95 16.65 6.61 7.37
N LYS A 96 15.75 7.05 8.25
CA LYS A 96 16.07 7.64 9.55
C LYS A 96 16.22 6.60 10.67
N ASN A 97 15.99 5.31 10.39
CA ASN A 97 15.95 4.23 11.37
C ASN A 97 14.96 4.53 12.52
N GLU A 98 13.79 5.03 12.15
CA GLU A 98 12.68 5.37 13.04
C GLU A 98 11.61 4.26 13.04
N ASP A 99 10.71 4.31 14.02
CA ASP A 99 9.59 3.39 14.06
C ASP A 99 8.66 3.58 12.83
N THR A 100 8.17 2.46 12.27
CA THR A 100 7.33 2.43 11.07
C THR A 100 5.87 2.11 11.35
N TYR A 101 5.50 1.81 12.60
CA TYR A 101 4.19 1.25 12.95
C TYR A 101 3.05 2.18 12.55
N ASP A 102 3.18 3.48 12.84
CA ASP A 102 2.18 4.50 12.50
C ASP A 102 1.91 4.58 11.00
N VAL A 103 2.96 4.47 10.18
CA VAL A 103 2.84 4.46 8.72
C VAL A 103 2.19 3.17 8.22
N LEU A 104 2.56 2.02 8.79
CA LEU A 104 1.97 0.73 8.42
C LEU A 104 0.48 0.68 8.81
N GLU A 105 0.10 1.25 9.95
CA GLU A 105 -1.30 1.43 10.34
C GLU A 105 -2.06 2.31 9.33
N LYS A 106 -1.46 3.43 8.90
CA LYS A 106 -2.04 4.27 7.82
C LYS A 106 -2.26 3.50 6.52
N ILE A 107 -1.35 2.60 6.13
CA ILE A 107 -1.54 1.73 4.96
C ILE A 107 -2.76 0.82 5.15
N VAL A 108 -2.88 0.16 6.31
CA VAL A 108 -4.03 -0.72 6.59
C VAL A 108 -5.35 0.05 6.51
N ASN A 109 -5.39 1.23 7.14
CA ASN A 109 -6.54 2.13 7.13
C ASN A 109 -6.93 2.59 5.72
N LEU A 110 -5.93 2.92 4.88
CA LEU A 110 -6.14 3.24 3.47
C LEU A 110 -6.72 2.05 2.70
N ILE A 111 -6.21 0.84 2.89
CA ILE A 111 -6.74 -0.36 2.23
C ILE A 111 -8.21 -0.59 2.60
N SER A 112 -8.61 -0.28 3.83
CA SER A 112 -10.02 -0.42 4.21
C SER A 112 -10.97 0.47 3.41
N THR A 113 -10.49 1.56 2.82
CA THR A 113 -11.31 2.42 1.94
C THR A 113 -11.80 1.71 0.68
N ILE A 114 -11.10 0.64 0.27
CA ILE A 114 -11.43 -0.18 -0.91
C ILE A 114 -11.92 -1.58 -0.51
N ASP A 115 -12.19 -1.81 0.78
CA ASP A 115 -12.86 -2.99 1.32
C ASP A 115 -14.36 -2.71 1.55
N GLY A 116 -15.18 -3.76 1.68
CA GLY A 116 -16.62 -3.62 1.84
C GLY A 116 -17.07 -2.85 3.09
N ASN A 117 -16.48 -3.13 4.24
CA ASN A 117 -16.88 -2.51 5.51
C ASN A 117 -16.34 -1.08 5.63
N GLY A 118 -15.07 -0.85 5.31
CA GLY A 118 -14.47 0.48 5.37
C GLY A 118 -15.09 1.42 4.34
N TYR A 119 -15.38 0.96 3.12
CA TYR A 119 -16.14 1.77 2.16
C TYR A 119 -17.54 2.12 2.67
N TYR A 120 -18.24 1.17 3.30
CA TYR A 120 -19.54 1.43 3.93
C TYR A 120 -19.45 2.46 5.08
N LEU A 121 -18.41 2.41 5.91
CA LEU A 121 -18.16 3.41 6.95
C LEU A 121 -17.95 4.81 6.37
N MET A 122 -17.20 4.93 5.27
CA MET A 122 -17.02 6.21 4.57
C MET A 122 -18.33 6.76 4.02
N GLN A 123 -19.21 5.90 3.47
CA GLN A 123 -20.55 6.31 3.02
C GLN A 123 -21.42 6.83 4.18
N LYS A 124 -21.19 6.35 5.41
CA LYS A 124 -21.84 6.85 6.63
C LYS A 124 -21.21 8.12 7.20
N GLY A 125 -20.15 8.65 6.58
CA GLY A 125 -19.42 9.82 7.07
C GLY A 125 -18.45 9.50 8.22
N VAL A 126 -18.10 8.22 8.43
CA VAL A 126 -17.06 7.81 9.38
C VAL A 126 -15.74 7.65 8.63
N PRO A 127 -14.76 8.56 8.77
CA PRO A 127 -13.50 8.45 8.08
C PRO A 127 -12.71 7.25 8.63
N VAL A 128 -12.24 6.38 7.72
CA VAL A 128 -11.38 5.23 8.06
C VAL A 128 -9.91 5.49 7.69
N TYR A 129 -9.64 6.56 6.95
CA TYR A 129 -8.31 7.02 6.57
C TYR A 129 -8.29 8.55 6.55
N THR A 130 -7.18 9.13 7.01
CA THR A 130 -6.88 10.57 6.95
C THR A 130 -5.41 10.73 6.58
N GLU A 131 -5.15 11.56 5.56
CA GLU A 131 -3.80 11.90 5.10
C GLU A 131 -2.92 12.45 6.25
#